data_AF-A0A7X4AEU9-F1
#
_entry.id   AF-A0A7X4AEU9-F1
#
_cell.length_a   1.000
_cell.length_b   1.000
_cell.length_c   1.000
_cell.angle_alpha   90.00
_cell.angle_beta   90.00
_cell.angle_gamma   90.00
#
_symmetry.space_group_name_H-M   'P 1'
#
loop_
_entity.id
_entity.type
_entity.pdbx_description
1 polymer ?
#
loop_
_entity_poly.entity_id
_entity_poly.type
_entity_poly.pdbx_seq_one_letter_code
_entity_poly.pdbx_strand_id
1 'polypeptide(L)'
;MGSMGYMKTTIDIHDELLARAKRHARGAGVPLRAVVEEGLRLVLQASQPAEGYRMPDLGVGDPNGDDPLEAYSWQDLSEVIYGHPQGE
;
A
#
# COMPACT_ATOMS: atom_id res chain seq x y z
N MET A 1 24.58 7.10 18.81
CA MET A 1 25.22 6.56 17.59
C MET A 1 24.82 5.10 17.44
N GLY A 2 23.84 4.81 16.59
CA GLY A 2 23.46 3.42 16.30
C GLY A 2 24.60 2.73 15.56
N SER A 3 25.04 1.58 16.05
CA SER A 3 26.04 0.76 15.37
C SER A 3 25.59 0.48 13.94
N MET A 4 26.39 0.88 12.96
CA MET A 4 26.24 0.54 11.55
C MET A 4 26.65 -0.92 11.38
N GLY A 5 25.88 -1.83 11.98
CA GLY A 5 26.26 -3.21 12.22
C GLY A 5 25.99 -4.09 11.02
N TYR A 6 27.03 -4.45 10.26
CA TYR A 6 27.00 -5.65 9.43
C TYR A 6 27.24 -6.87 10.35
N MET A 7 26.36 -7.87 10.26
CA MET A 7 26.54 -9.15 10.93
C MET A 7 26.84 -10.24 9.91
N LYS A 8 27.75 -11.14 10.27
CA LYS A 8 28.00 -12.35 9.49
C LYS A 8 27.05 -13.44 9.97
N THR A 9 26.16 -13.87 9.09
CA THR A 9 25.18 -14.91 9.38
C THR A 9 25.48 -16.14 8.54
N THR A 10 25.45 -17.30 9.17
CA THR A 10 25.47 -18.60 8.49
C THR A 10 24.03 -19.06 8.33
N ILE A 11 23.64 -19.43 7.11
CA ILE A 11 22.30 -19.91 6.77
C ILE A 11 22.42 -21.15 5.88
N ASP A 12 21.49 -22.08 6.04
CA ASP A 12 21.36 -23.23 5.14
C ASP A 12 20.55 -22.82 3.90
N ILE A 13 21.11 -23.06 2.72
CA ILE A 13 20.49 -22.74 1.43
C ILE A 13 20.67 -23.94 0.50
N HIS A 14 19.61 -24.32 -0.21
CA HIS A 14 19.68 -25.32 -1.28
C HIS A 14 20.71 -24.92 -2.35
N ASP A 15 21.57 -25.87 -2.73
CA ASP A 15 22.66 -25.65 -3.69
C ASP A 15 22.17 -25.06 -5.02
N GLU A 16 21.03 -25.52 -5.53
CA GLU A 16 20.44 -25.01 -6.78
C GLU A 16 20.08 -23.52 -6.68
N LEU A 17 19.56 -23.09 -5.52
CA LEU A 17 19.22 -21.69 -5.26
C LEU A 17 20.49 -20.85 -5.13
N LEU A 18 21.50 -21.34 -4.41
CA LEU A 18 22.79 -20.67 -4.28
C LEU A 18 23.48 -20.49 -5.64
N ALA A 19 23.43 -21.51 -6.50
CA ALA A 19 23.99 -21.46 -7.84
C ALA A 19 23.29 -20.41 -8.71
N ARG A 20 21.95 -20.32 -8.64
CA ARG A 20 21.17 -19.28 -9.32
C ARG A 20 21.52 -17.88 -8.81
N ALA A 21 21.59 -17.68 -7.50
CA ALA A 21 21.93 -16.40 -6.90
C ALA A 21 23.33 -15.93 -7.29
N LYS A 22 24.33 -16.84 -7.33
CA LYS A 22 25.69 -16.54 -7.79
C LYS A 22 25.73 -16.11 -9.26
N ARG A 23 25.00 -16.80 -10.15
CA ARG A 23 24.91 -16.40 -11.57
C ARG A 23 24.28 -15.01 -11.72
N HIS A 24 23.21 -14.75 -10.98
CA HIS A 24 22.55 -13.44 -10.99
C HIS A 24 23.48 -12.33 -10.49
N ALA A 25 24.13 -12.52 -9.34
CA ALA A 25 25.09 -11.58 -8.77
C ALA A 25 26.22 -11.23 -9.76
N ARG A 26 26.78 -12.25 -10.44
CA ARG A 26 27.80 -12.07 -11.47
C ARG A 26 27.29 -11.29 -12.68
N GLY A 27 26.10 -11.63 -13.18
CA GLY A 27 25.49 -10.94 -14.32
C GLY A 27 25.16 -9.46 -14.03
N ALA A 28 24.76 -9.16 -12.79
CA ALA A 28 24.42 -7.81 -12.35
C ALA A 28 25.62 -7.00 -11.81
N GLY A 29 26.81 -7.61 -11.68
CA GLY A 29 28.00 -6.92 -11.17
C GLY A 29 27.93 -6.56 -9.67
N VAL A 30 27.14 -7.29 -8.88
CA VAL A 30 26.93 -7.04 -7.44
C VAL A 30 27.45 -8.20 -6.59
N PRO A 31 27.84 -7.98 -5.33
CA PRO A 31 28.24 -9.09 -4.47
C PRO A 31 27.03 -9.95 -4.08
N LEU A 32 27.24 -11.26 -3.86
CA LEU A 32 26.17 -12.19 -3.47
C LEU A 32 25.37 -11.71 -2.24
N ARG A 33 26.05 -11.07 -1.28
CA ARG A 33 25.39 -10.48 -0.10
C ARG A 33 24.27 -9.50 -0.46
N ALA A 34 24.44 -8.71 -1.53
CA ALA A 34 23.43 -7.75 -1.95
C ALA A 34 22.17 -8.45 -2.47
N VAL A 35 22.33 -9.58 -3.16
CA VAL A 35 21.21 -10.42 -3.61
C VAL A 35 20.46 -11.02 -2.43
N VAL A 36 21.19 -11.51 -1.42
CA VAL A 36 20.59 -12.08 -0.20
C VAL A 36 19.86 -11.01 0.61
N GLU A 37 20.49 -9.85 0.82
CA GLU A 37 19.90 -8.73 1.56
C GLU A 37 18.66 -8.15 0.85
N GLU A 38 18.68 -8.06 -0.49
CA GLU A 38 17.53 -7.60 -1.27
C GLU A 38 16.36 -8.58 -1.19
N GLY A 39 16.62 -9.88 -1.34
CA GLY A 39 15.59 -10.90 -1.18
C GLY A 39 14.94 -10.84 0.21
N LEU A 40 15.74 -10.64 1.27
CA LEU A 40 15.23 -10.46 2.62
C LEU A 40 14.38 -9.19 2.75
N ARG A 41 14.83 -8.06 2.17
CA ARG A 41 14.08 -6.80 2.15
C ARG A 41 12.71 -6.95 1.48
N LEU A 42 12.65 -7.62 0.33
CA LEU A 42 11.41 -7.83 -0.41
C LEU A 42 10.40 -8.69 0.38
N VAL A 43 10.87 -9.75 1.05
CA VAL A 43 10.01 -10.59 1.91
C VAL A 43 9.46 -9.81 3.10
N LEU A 44 10.31 -9.01 3.76
CA LEU A 44 9.90 -8.18 4.89
C LEU A 44 8.96 -7.05 4.49
N GLN A 45 9.13 -6.48 3.30
CA GLN A 45 8.21 -5.49 2.75
C GLN A 45 6.84 -6.10 2.43
N ALA A 46 6.82 -7.28 1.80
CA ALA A 46 5.58 -7.99 1.49
C ALA A 46 4.83 -8.48 2.73
N SER A 47 5.55 -8.70 3.84
CA SER A 47 4.97 -9.15 5.11
C SER A 47 4.40 -8.01 5.96
N GLN A 48 4.67 -6.75 5.62
CA GLN A 48 3.94 -5.65 6.22
C GLN A 48 2.52 -5.68 5.64
N PRO A 49 1.47 -5.81 6.47
CA PRO A 49 0.13 -5.57 5.97
C PRO A 49 0.17 -4.20 5.33
N ALA A 50 -0.15 -4.11 4.04
CA ALA A 50 -0.42 -2.82 3.44
C ALA A 50 -1.35 -2.12 4.43
N GLU A 51 -0.95 -0.94 4.94
CA GLU A 51 -1.84 -0.16 5.79
C GLU A 51 -3.11 -0.02 4.97
N GLY A 52 -4.13 -0.81 5.32
CA GLY A 52 -5.35 -0.89 4.54
C GLY A 52 -5.83 0.54 4.38
N TYR A 53 -6.24 0.90 3.16
CA TYR A 53 -6.71 2.26 2.89
C TYR A 53 -7.74 2.64 3.97
N ARG A 54 -7.35 3.57 4.85
CA ARG A 54 -8.25 4.16 5.83
C ARG A 54 -8.92 5.32 5.11
N MET A 55 -10.21 5.16 4.81
CA MET A 55 -10.98 6.24 4.22
C MET A 55 -10.91 7.45 5.18
N PRO A 56 -10.38 8.59 4.73
CA PRO A 56 -10.38 9.78 5.55
C PRO A 56 -11.83 10.17 5.82
N ASP A 57 -12.07 10.81 6.97
CA ASP A 57 -13.37 11.38 7.23
C ASP A 57 -13.63 12.51 6.23
N LEU A 58 -14.60 12.28 5.35
CA LEU A 58 -15.07 13.21 4.33
C LEU A 58 -16.54 13.58 4.57
N GLY A 59 -17.05 13.34 5.77
CA GLY A 59 -18.37 13.79 6.17
C GLY A 59 -18.50 15.32 6.04
N VAL A 60 -19.66 15.78 5.58
CA VAL A 60 -20.00 17.21 5.49
C VAL A 60 -21.18 17.46 6.41
N GLY A 61 -21.04 18.43 7.31
CA GLY A 61 -22.06 18.77 8.32
C GLY A 61 -21.67 18.31 9.73
N ASP A 62 -22.62 18.44 10.67
CA ASP A 62 -22.48 17.93 12.03
C ASP A 62 -23.06 16.51 12.10
N PRO A 63 -22.26 15.47 12.44
CA PRO A 63 -22.75 14.09 12.55
C PRO A 63 -23.80 13.89 13.66
N ASN A 64 -23.95 14.84 14.58
CA ASN A 64 -24.99 14.82 15.62
C ASN A 64 -26.07 15.88 15.39
N GLY A 65 -26.01 16.61 14.28
CA GLY A 65 -27.01 17.59 13.89
C GLY A 65 -28.19 16.95 13.18
N ASP A 66 -29.30 17.69 13.09
CA ASP A 66 -30.44 17.29 12.26
C ASP A 66 -30.01 17.22 10.79
N ASP A 67 -30.30 16.11 10.10
CA ASP A 67 -30.03 15.97 8.68
C ASP A 67 -31.14 16.67 7.87
N PRO A 68 -30.85 17.81 7.21
CA PRO A 68 -31.86 18.53 6.43
C PRO A 68 -32.35 17.73 5.22
N LEU A 69 -31.61 16.71 4.78
CA LEU A 69 -31.97 15.86 3.65
C LEU A 69 -33.06 14.84 3.99
N GLU A 70 -33.32 14.54 5.27
CA GLU A 70 -34.42 13.63 5.65
C GLU A 70 -35.80 14.18 5.27
N ALA A 71 -35.93 15.51 5.16
CA ALA A 71 -37.18 16.15 4.73
C ALA A 71 -37.42 16.05 3.21
N TYR A 72 -36.41 15.66 2.43
CA TYR A 72 -36.46 15.63 0.97
C TYR A 72 -36.85 14.23 0.49
N SER A 73 -37.79 14.16 -0.46
CA SER A 73 -37.97 12.94 -1.24
C SER A 73 -36.80 12.74 -2.20
N TRP A 74 -36.66 11.53 -2.72
CA TRP A 74 -35.65 11.27 -3.76
C TRP A 74 -35.82 12.19 -4.98
N GLN A 75 -37.07 12.53 -5.34
CA GLN A 75 -37.37 13.46 -6.41
C GLN A 75 -36.81 14.86 -6.11
N ASP A 76 -37.08 15.39 -4.91
CA ASP A 76 -36.58 16.71 -4.49
C ASP A 76 -35.04 16.76 -4.51
N LEU A 77 -34.38 15.71 -4.01
CA LEU A 77 -32.91 15.61 -4.04
C LEU A 77 -32.37 15.57 -5.48
N SER A 78 -32.99 14.78 -6.35
CA SER A 78 -32.56 14.67 -7.75
C SER A 78 -32.70 15.99 -8.50
N GLU A 79 -33.75 16.75 -8.22
CA GLU A 79 -33.98 18.07 -8.82
C GLU A 79 -32.92 19.08 -8.36
N VAL A 80 -32.56 19.07 -7.07
CA VAL A 80 -31.52 19.96 -6.53
C VAL A 80 -30.13 19.62 -7.06
N ILE A 81 -29.78 18.32 -7.12
CA ILE A 81 -28.43 17.87 -7.50
C ILE A 81 -28.21 18.05 -9.00
N TYR A 82 -29.18 17.63 -9.81
CA TYR A 82 -29.00 17.58 -11.26
C TYR A 82 -29.55 18.80 -11.97
N GLY A 83 -30.54 19.49 -11.40
CA GLY A 83 -31.24 20.61 -12.02
C GLY A 83 -31.86 20.22 -13.35
N HIS A 84 -33.18 20.13 -13.47
CA HIS A 84 -33.74 19.97 -14.81
C HIS A 84 -33.45 21.23 -15.64
N PRO A 85 -32.73 21.15 -16.78
CA PRO A 85 -32.73 22.26 -17.72
C PRO A 85 -34.18 22.40 -18.22
N GLN A 86 -34.79 23.56 -17.97
CA GLN A 86 -36.09 23.88 -18.56
C GLN A 86 -35.91 23.98 -20.07
N GLY A 87 -36.39 22.97 -20.79
CA GLY A 87 -36.61 23.02 -22.23
C GLY A 87 -38.01 23.56 -22.50
N GLU A 88 -38.04 24.74 -23.13
CA GLU A 88 -39.05 25.35 -24.02
C GLU A 88 -40.56 25.14 -23.73
#